data_AF-A0A7Y2P8M4-F1
#
_entry.id   AF-A0A7Y2P8M4-F1
#
_cell.length_a   1.000
_cell.length_b   1.000
_cell.length_c   1.000
_cell.angle_alpha   90.00
_cell.angle_beta   90.00
_cell.angle_gamma   90.00
#
_symmetry.space_group_name_H-M   'P 1'
#
loop_
_entity.id
_entity.type
_entity.pdbx_description
1 polymer ?
#
loop_
_entity_poly.entity_id
_entity_poly.type
_entity_poly.pdbx_seq_one_letter_code
_entity_poly.pdbx_strand_id
1 'polypeptide(L)'
;MDVLHVILAWTAFAVFHSLTVSEGYEDLARRWMGTRAYDGYHRLLFTAYSLFAFLLLVLFLRSLPDQPLYRLEGAGRLLFHAVQLSGVAFLFWTPWDLKEFVGIRQWERSRKGRPREP
;
A
#
# COMPACT_ATOMS: atom_id res chain seq x y z
N MET A 1 2.63 -23.50 14.53
CA MET A 1 1.39 -22.70 14.53
C MET A 1 1.65 -21.30 13.98
N ASP A 2 2.76 -20.64 14.31
CA ASP A 2 3.05 -19.25 13.90
C ASP A 2 3.15 -19.04 12.38
N VAL A 3 3.78 -19.96 11.64
CA VAL A 3 3.91 -19.87 10.16
C VAL A 3 2.54 -19.81 9.48
N LEU A 4 1.56 -20.58 9.95
CA LEU A 4 0.21 -20.55 9.40
C LEU A 4 -0.47 -19.20 9.64
N HIS A 5 -0.30 -18.61 10.83
CA HIS A 5 -0.82 -17.28 11.13
C HIS A 5 -0.18 -16.20 10.24
N VAL A 6 1.13 -16.29 9.99
CA VAL A 6 1.83 -15.39 9.06
C VAL A 6 1.27 -15.53 7.65
N ILE A 7 1.15 -16.77 7.14
CA ILE A 7 0.61 -17.03 5.80
C ILE A 7 -0.82 -16.49 5.69
N LEU A 8 -1.69 -16.79 6.65
CA LEU A 8 -3.08 -16.36 6.64
C LEU A 8 -3.22 -14.84 6.74
N ALA A 9 -2.42 -14.18 7.59
CA ALA A 9 -2.47 -12.73 7.75
C ALA A 9 -2.01 -12.00 6.48
N TRP A 10 -0.91 -12.45 5.86
CA TRP A 10 -0.49 -11.92 4.56
C TRP A 10 -1.50 -12.21 3.45
N THR A 11 -2.09 -13.41 3.44
CA THR A 11 -3.13 -13.79 2.46
C THR A 11 -4.37 -12.91 2.62
N ALA A 12 -4.83 -12.67 3.86
CA ALA A 12 -5.96 -11.80 4.12
C ALA A 12 -5.70 -10.36 3.65
N PHE A 13 -4.52 -9.82 3.93
CA PHE A 13 -4.12 -8.51 3.44
C PHE A 13 -4.05 -8.46 1.90
N ALA A 14 -3.43 -9.46 1.27
CA ALA A 14 -3.32 -9.52 -0.19
C ALA A 14 -4.70 -9.59 -0.86
N VAL A 15 -5.59 -10.45 -0.36
CA VAL A 15 -6.97 -10.56 -0.84
C VAL A 15 -7.71 -9.23 -0.67
N PHE A 16 -7.65 -8.64 0.52
CA PHE A 16 -8.26 -7.33 0.77
C PHE A 16 -7.77 -6.28 -0.21
N HIS A 17 -6.46 -6.10 -0.33
CA HIS A 17 -5.84 -5.12 -1.20
C HIS A 17 -6.21 -5.34 -2.68
N SER A 18 -6.07 -6.56 -3.18
CA SER A 18 -6.42 -6.91 -4.56
C SER A 18 -7.91 -6.70 -4.86
N LEU A 19 -8.81 -7.04 -3.93
CA LEU A 19 -10.25 -6.77 -4.11
C LEU A 19 -10.53 -5.27 -4.18
N THR A 20 -9.88 -4.47 -3.33
CA THR A 20 -10.09 -3.00 -3.30
C THR A 20 -9.47 -2.24 -4.47
N VAL A 21 -8.62 -2.88 -5.27
CA VAL A 21 -8.09 -2.33 -6.54
C VAL A 21 -8.85 -2.88 -7.76
N SER A 22 -9.76 -3.85 -7.57
CA SER A 22 -10.47 -4.47 -8.68
C SER A 22 -11.45 -3.49 -9.34
N GLU A 23 -11.66 -3.65 -10.65
CA GLU A 23 -12.62 -2.86 -11.44
C GLU A 23 -14.03 -2.90 -10.83
N GLY A 24 -14.46 -4.07 -10.33
CA GLY A 24 -15.76 -4.22 -9.70
C GLY A 24 -15.92 -3.39 -8.42
N TYR A 25 -14.85 -3.27 -7.62
CA TYR A 25 -14.85 -2.39 -6.46
C TYR A 25 -14.85 -0.92 -6.88
N GLU A 26 -14.03 -0.55 -7.86
CA GLU A 26 -13.98 0.81 -8.40
C GLU A 26 -15.35 1.28 -8.92
N ASP A 27 -16.06 0.41 -9.65
CA ASP A 27 -17.41 0.68 -10.15
C ASP A 27 -18.42 0.84 -9.02
N LEU A 28 -18.36 -0.02 -8.00
CA LEU A 28 -19.22 0.08 -6.82
C LEU A 28 -18.96 1.39 -6.06
N ALA A 29 -17.69 1.72 -5.81
CA ALA A 29 -17.28 2.95 -5.15
C ALA A 29 -17.71 4.18 -5.97
N ARG A 30 -17.56 4.15 -7.29
CA ARG A 30 -18.01 5.24 -8.18
C ARG A 30 -19.53 5.42 -8.14
N ARG A 31 -20.30 4.33 -8.13
CA ARG A 31 -21.77 4.37 -8.01
C ARG A 31 -22.23 4.93 -6.67
N TRP A 32 -21.55 4.55 -5.58
CA TRP A 32 -21.96 4.96 -4.23
C TRP A 32 -21.54 6.39 -3.88
N MET A 33 -20.32 6.80 -4.27
CA MET A 33 -19.79 8.15 -4.02
C MET A 33 -20.30 9.19 -5.03
N GLY A 34 -20.66 8.73 -6.24
CA GLY A 34 -20.85 9.58 -7.40
C GLY A 34 -19.51 9.98 -8.06
N THR A 35 -19.55 10.24 -9.37
CA THR A 35 -18.36 10.45 -10.21
C THR A 35 -17.43 11.54 -9.67
N ARG A 36 -17.97 12.69 -9.26
CA ARG A 36 -17.17 13.85 -8.80
C ARG A 36 -16.43 13.57 -7.49
N ALA A 37 -17.05 12.87 -6.54
CA ALA A 37 -16.41 12.51 -5.29
C ALA A 37 -15.41 11.37 -5.49
N TYR A 38 -15.75 10.39 -6.32
CA TYR A 38 -14.83 9.32 -6.69
C TYR A 38 -13.51 9.86 -7.26
N ASP A 39 -13.57 10.73 -8.28
CA ASP A 39 -12.39 11.26 -8.94
C ASP A 39 -11.48 12.10 -8.01
N GLY A 40 -12.04 12.66 -6.93
CA GLY A 40 -11.29 13.49 -5.99
C GLY A 40 -10.75 12.76 -4.75
N TYR A 41 -11.53 11.81 -4.22
CA TYR A 41 -11.28 11.25 -2.89
C TYR A 41 -10.95 9.75 -2.91
N HIS A 42 -11.36 9.00 -3.94
CA HIS A 42 -11.24 7.55 -3.95
C HIS A 42 -9.80 7.09 -3.70
N ARG A 43 -8.82 7.63 -4.43
CA ARG A 43 -7.42 7.19 -4.30
C ARG A 43 -6.81 7.52 -2.94
N LEU A 44 -7.18 8.66 -2.37
CA LEU A 44 -6.73 9.06 -1.04
C LEU A 44 -7.33 8.14 0.04
N LEU A 45 -8.63 7.84 -0.07
CA LEU A 45 -9.30 6.90 0.83
C LEU A 45 -8.72 5.50 0.70
N PHE A 46 -8.54 5.02 -0.54
CA PHE A 46 -7.89 3.76 -0.86
C PHE A 46 -6.51 3.64 -0.21
N THR A 47 -5.69 4.68 -0.38
CA THR A 47 -4.34 4.70 0.21
C THR A 47 -4.43 4.68 1.74
N ALA A 48 -5.34 5.45 2.33
CA ALA A 48 -5.51 5.53 3.78
C ALA A 48 -5.94 4.19 4.40
N TYR A 49 -6.99 3.54 3.87
CA TYR A 49 -7.43 2.26 4.43
C TYR A 49 -6.48 1.12 4.10
N SER A 50 -5.78 1.15 2.95
CA SER A 50 -4.75 0.15 2.62
C SER A 50 -3.57 0.26 3.57
N LEU A 51 -3.13 1.49 3.86
CA LEU A 51 -2.09 1.75 4.86
C LEU A 51 -2.52 1.31 6.25
N PHE A 52 -3.77 1.57 6.63
CA PHE A 52 -4.31 1.13 7.92
C PHE A 52 -4.35 -0.40 8.03
N ALA A 53 -4.87 -1.09 7.01
CA ALA A 53 -4.88 -2.56 6.96
C ALA A 53 -3.46 -3.15 7.01
N PHE A 54 -2.52 -2.53 6.29
CA PHE A 54 -1.11 -2.91 6.33
C PHE A 54 -0.49 -2.70 7.72
N LEU A 55 -0.79 -1.58 8.39
CA LEU A 55 -0.30 -1.31 9.73
C LEU A 55 -0.84 -2.34 10.74
N LEU A 56 -2.13 -2.68 10.65
CA LEU A 56 -2.73 -3.73 11.48
C LEU A 56 -2.04 -5.08 11.25
N LEU A 57 -1.76 -5.44 10.00
CA LEU A 57 -0.98 -6.63 9.67
C LEU A 57 0.40 -6.59 10.33
N VAL A 58 1.15 -5.49 10.19
CA VAL A 58 2.49 -5.35 10.78
C VAL A 58 2.45 -5.46 12.30
N LEU A 59 1.47 -4.81 12.95
CA LEU A 59 1.29 -4.89 14.40
C LEU A 59 0.95 -6.31 14.85
N PHE A 60 0.08 -7.01 14.11
CA PHE A 60 -0.23 -8.42 14.37
C PHE A 60 1.02 -9.30 14.22
N LEU A 61 1.77 -9.17 13.13
CA LEU A 61 2.99 -9.95 12.90
C LEU A 61 4.04 -9.70 13.99
N ARG A 62 4.17 -8.46 14.48
CA ARG A 62 5.06 -8.13 15.61
C ARG A 62 4.66 -8.77 16.93
N SER A 63 3.40 -9.17 17.09
CA SER A 63 2.93 -9.87 18.28
C SER A 63 3.24 -11.37 18.27
N LEU A 64 3.62 -11.92 17.11
CA LEU A 64 4.00 -13.32 16.99
C LEU A 64 5.42 -13.55 17.50
N PRO A 65 5.74 -14.76 18.01
CA PRO A 65 7.09 -15.09 18.45
C PRO A 65 8.11 -14.94 17.31
N ASP A 66 9.13 -14.11 17.51
CA ASP A 66 10.22 -13.97 16.55
C ASP A 66 11.07 -15.25 16.54
N GLN A 67 11.05 -15.95 15.41
CA GLN A 67 11.98 -17.06 15.15
C GLN A 67 12.83 -16.72 13.91
N PRO A 68 14.16 -16.68 14.03
CA PRO A 68 15.02 -16.36 12.91
C PRO A 68 14.92 -17.46 11.83
N LEU A 69 14.37 -17.12 10.67
CA LEU A 69 14.23 -18.05 9.54
C LEU A 69 15.59 -18.39 8.92
N TYR A 70 16.48 -17.40 8.84
CA TYR A 70 17.87 -17.54 8.42
C TYR A 70 18.72 -16.44 9.07
N ARG A 71 20.00 -16.72 9.32
CA ARG A 71 20.98 -15.73 9.79
C ARG A 71 22.03 -15.53 8.71
N LEU A 72 22.09 -14.32 8.16
CA LEU A 72 23.15 -13.91 7.24
C LEU A 72 24.26 -13.23 8.05
N GLU A 73 25.48 -13.73 7.90
CA GLU A 73 26.68 -13.22 8.58
C GLU A 73 27.72 -12.71 7.58
N GLY A 74 28.68 -11.94 8.07
CA GLY A 74 29.80 -11.42 7.27
C GLY A 74 29.36 -10.62 6.04
N ALA A 75 29.96 -10.95 4.89
CA ALA A 75 29.70 -10.27 3.62
C ALA A 75 28.25 -10.44 3.12
N GLY A 76 27.61 -11.58 3.41
CA GLY A 76 26.22 -11.83 3.01
C GLY A 76 25.24 -10.85 3.67
N ARG A 77 25.49 -10.49 4.94
CA ARG A 77 24.70 -9.46 5.64
C ARG A 77 24.83 -8.09 4.97
N LEU A 78 26.05 -7.72 4.58
CA LEU A 78 26.31 -6.43 3.92
C LEU A 78 25.61 -6.37 2.55
N LEU A 79 25.69 -7.45 1.77
CA LEU A 79 24.99 -7.56 0.49
C LEU A 79 23.47 -7.41 0.67
N PHE A 80 22.90 -8.07 1.67
CA PHE A 80 21.47 -7.99 1.95
C PHE A 80 21.02 -6.56 2.30
N HIS A 81 21.78 -5.85 3.14
CA HIS A 81 21.50 -4.44 3.43
C HIS A 81 21.70 -3.54 2.20
N ALA A 82 22.69 -3.82 1.35
CA ALA A 82 22.87 -3.08 0.10
C ALA A 82 21.66 -3.23 -0.84
N VAL A 83 21.06 -4.42 -0.93
CA VAL A 83 19.82 -4.66 -1.68
C VAL A 83 18.62 -3.92 -1.07
N GLN A 84 18.50 -3.89 0.26
CA GLN A 84 17.44 -3.11 0.92
C GLN A 84 17.58 -1.61 0.64
N LEU A 85 18.80 -1.07 0.78
CA LEU A 85 19.08 0.34 0.53
C LEU A 85 18.89 0.71 -0.93
N SER A 86 19.25 -0.17 -1.88
CA SER A 86 18.99 0.08 -3.29
C SER A 86 17.48 0.11 -3.59
N GLY A 87 16.69 -0.77 -2.96
CA GLY A 87 15.23 -0.71 -3.03
C GLY A 87 14.66 0.64 -2.56
N VAL A 88 15.15 1.15 -1.43
CA VAL A 88 14.78 2.49 -0.92
C VAL A 88 15.22 3.58 -1.91
N ALA A 89 16.45 3.52 -2.41
CA ALA A 89 16.95 4.48 -3.39
C ALA A 89 16.09 4.49 -4.67
N PHE A 90 15.74 3.32 -5.21
CA PHE A 90 14.89 3.21 -6.40
C PHE A 90 13.48 3.73 -6.16
N LEU A 91 12.89 3.48 -4.99
CA LEU A 91 11.59 4.02 -4.61
C LEU A 91 11.56 5.56 -4.73
N PHE A 92 12.64 6.24 -4.31
CA PHE A 92 12.73 7.70 -4.37
C PHE A 92 13.33 8.25 -5.67
N TRP A 93 14.07 7.45 -6.43
CA TRP A 93 14.62 7.83 -7.73
C TRP A 93 13.57 7.79 -8.85
N THR A 94 12.54 6.97 -8.69
CA THR A 94 11.51 6.77 -9.73
C THR A 94 10.83 8.11 -10.06
N PRO A 95 10.64 8.48 -11.34
CA PRO A 95 10.09 9.78 -11.77
C PRO A 95 8.56 9.86 -11.61
N TRP A 96 8.02 9.27 -10.55
CA TRP A 96 6.61 9.27 -10.23
C TRP A 96 6.23 10.41 -9.26
N ASP A 97 5.02 10.93 -9.45
CA ASP A 97 4.47 11.95 -8.58
C ASP A 97 3.84 11.31 -7.34
N LEU A 98 4.59 11.30 -6.24
CA LEU A 98 4.14 10.69 -4.99
C LEU A 98 2.81 11.26 -4.49
N LYS A 99 2.55 12.54 -4.72
CA LYS A 99 1.28 13.17 -4.30
C LYS A 99 0.12 12.74 -5.18
N GLU A 100 0.35 12.48 -6.47
CA GLU A 100 -0.66 11.90 -7.36
C GLU A 100 -0.90 10.42 -7.04
N PHE A 101 0.16 9.69 -6.70
CA PHE A 101 0.10 8.28 -6.31
C PHE A 101 -0.75 8.07 -5.04
N VAL A 102 -0.53 8.87 -4.01
CA VAL A 102 -1.29 8.85 -2.74
C VAL A 102 -2.68 9.50 -2.89
N GLY A 103 -2.96 10.20 -3.99
CA GLY A 103 -4.25 10.86 -4.24
C GLY A 103 -4.40 12.27 -3.64
N ILE A 104 -3.33 12.84 -3.06
CA ILE A 104 -3.34 14.20 -2.49
C ILE A 104 -3.63 15.25 -3.58
N ARG A 105 -3.00 15.13 -4.75
CA ARG A 105 -3.24 16.07 -5.87
C ARG A 105 -4.67 15.98 -6.41
N GLN A 106 -5.24 14.78 -6.46
CA GLN A 106 -6.63 14.55 -6.89
C GLN A 106 -7.62 15.22 -5.93
N TRP A 107 -7.37 15.07 -4.63
CA TRP A 107 -8.13 15.76 -3.59
C TRP A 107 -8.02 17.28 -3.68
N GLU A 108 -6.81 17.82 -3.84
CA GLU A 108 -6.59 19.26 -4.01
C GLU A 108 -7.30 19.82 -5.24
N ARG A 109 -7.28 19.09 -6.38
CA ARG A 109 -7.99 19.48 -7.61
C ARG A 109 -9.51 19.50 -7.39
N SER A 110 -10.05 18.46 -6.74
CA SER A 110 -11.48 18.38 -6.42
C SER A 110 -11.94 19.52 -5.51
N ARG A 111 -11.17 19.86 -4.46
CA ARG A 111 -11.46 21.02 -3.60
C ARG A 111 -11.43 22.36 -4.33
N LYS A 112 -10.57 22.50 -5.35
CA LYS A 112 -10.48 23.69 -6.20
C LYS A 112 -11.49 23.71 -7.34
N GLY A 113 -12.34 22.68 -7.48
CA GLY A 113 -13.31 22.56 -8.57
C GLY A 113 -12.68 22.35 -9.95
N ARG A 114 -11.41 21.94 -10.02
CA ARG A 114 -10.71 21.73 -11.29
C ARG A 114 -11.06 20.35 -11.87
N PRO A 115 -11.23 20.24 -13.20
CA PRO A 115 -11.45 18.95 -13.85
C PRO A 115 -10.20 18.06 -13.76
N ARG A 116 -10.40 16.76 -13.96
CA ARG A 116 -9.34 15.75 -13.99
C ARG A 116 -8.41 16.04 -15.19
N GLU A 117 -7.10 16.06 -14.96
CA GLU A 117 -6.14 16.09 -16.07
C GLU A 117 -6.16 14.73 -16.79
N PRO A 118 -6.07 14.71 -18.13
CA PRO A 118 -6.11 13.49 -18.93
C PRO A 118 -4.91 12.57 -18.66
#